data_AF-A0A7X8MHK2-F1
#
_entry.id   AF-A0A7X8MHK2-F1
#
_cell.length_a   1.000
_cell.length_b   1.000
_cell.length_c   1.000
_cell.angle_alpha   90.00
_cell.angle_beta   90.00
_cell.angle_gamma   90.00
#
_symmetry.space_group_name_H-M   'P 1'
#
loop_
_entity.id
_entity.type
_entity.pdbx_description
1 polymer ?
#
loop_
_entity_poly.entity_id
_entity_poly.type
_entity_poly.pdbx_seq_one_letter_code
_entity_poly.pdbx_strand_id
1 'polypeptide(L)' 'MDKREIKKGIIEFYRLHYGEINGALIGLVIAICVLVVGFFQTLFIVICVFTGYYIGKKVSKDKNYFKNLLDRILPPGTYR' A
#
# COMPACT_ATOMS: atom_id res chain seq x y z
N MET A 1 -9.50 36.91 -13.83
CA MET A 1 -8.40 35.95 -13.62
C MET A 1 -8.88 34.59 -14.10
N ASP A 2 -8.33 34.06 -15.18
CA ASP A 2 -8.80 32.81 -15.80
C ASP A 2 -8.57 31.62 -14.86
N LYS A 3 -9.60 30.80 -14.62
CA LYS A 3 -9.52 29.61 -13.74
C LYS A 3 -8.42 28.63 -14.19
N ARG A 4 -8.04 28.67 -15.47
CA ARG A 4 -6.99 27.83 -16.04
C ARG A 4 -5.60 28.20 -15.56
N GLU A 5 -5.32 29.48 -15.38
CA GLU A 5 -4.01 29.95 -14.91
C GLU A 5 -3.80 29.59 -13.43
N ILE A 6 -4.85 29.71 -12.61
CA ILE A 6 -4.81 29.30 -11.20
C ILE A 6 -4.55 27.79 -11.07
N LYS A 7 -5.21 26.96 -11.89
CA LYS A 7 -4.99 25.51 -11.87
C LYS A 7 -3.56 25.12 -12.24
N LYS A 8 -2.98 25.77 -13.25
CA LYS A 8 -1.60 25.51 -13.68
C LYS A 8 -0.61 25.82 -12.56
N GLY A 9 -0.73 26.99 -11.93
CA GLY A 9 0.14 27.39 -10.82
C GLY A 9 0.10 26.41 -9.63
N ILE A 10 -1.09 25.91 -9.26
CA ILE A 10 -1.24 24.92 -8.18
C ILE A 10 -0.61 23.58 -8.56
N ILE A 11 -0.81 23.12 -9.80
CA ILE A 11 -0.26 21.83 -10.27
C ILE A 11 1.26 21.88 -10.35
N GLU A 12 1.83 23.00 -10.80
CA GLU A 12 3.27 23.19 -10.91
C GLU A 12 3.93 23.25 -9.53
N PHE A 13 3.32 23.99 -8.60
CA PHE A 13 3.74 24.00 -7.20
C PHE A 13 3.68 22.61 -6.56
N TYR A 14 2.59 21.87 -6.78
CA TYR A 14 2.46 20.50 -6.27
C TYR A 14 3.50 19.56 -6.89
N ARG A 15 3.81 19.69 -8.19
CA ARG A 15 4.85 18.89 -8.85
C ARG A 15 6.25 19.18 -8.32
N LEU A 16 6.52 20.41 -7.89
CA LEU A 16 7.82 20.78 -7.33
C LEU A 16 8.03 20.15 -5.94
N HIS A 17 6.96 20.04 -5.14
CA HIS A 17 7.01 19.58 -3.74
C HIS A 17 6.24 18.28 -3.48
N TYR A 18 5.97 17.48 -4.52
CA TYR A 18 5.08 16.31 -4.42
C TYR A 18 5.55 15.32 -3.36
N GLY A 19 6.86 15.14 -3.19
CA GLY A 19 7.42 14.22 -2.18
C GLY A 19 7.12 14.67 -0.76
N GLU A 20 7.30 15.96 -0.46
CA GLU A 20 7.06 16.55 0.86
C GLU A 20 5.57 16.55 1.20
N ILE A 21 4.72 16.91 0.24
CA ILE A 21 3.26 16.96 0.45
C ILE A 21 2.69 15.57 0.66
N ASN A 22 3.08 14.59 -0.17
CA ASN A 22 2.62 13.21 0.01
C ASN A 22 3.20 12.58 1.28
N GLY A 23 4.46 12.87 1.61
CA GLY A 23 5.09 12.42 2.86
C GLY A 23 4.36 12.96 4.09
N ALA A 24 4.04 14.25 4.12
CA ALA A 24 3.27 14.87 5.20
C ALA A 24 1.85 14.31 5.30
N LEU A 25 1.17 14.09 4.17
CA LEU A 25 -0.16 13.51 4.13
C LEU A 25 -0.17 12.07 4.66
N ILE A 26 0.79 11.24 4.23
CA ILE A 26 0.94 9.86 4.70
C ILE A 26 1.29 9.84 6.19
N GLY A 27 2.23 10.69 6.61
CA GLY A 27 2.62 10.82 8.02
C GLY A 27 1.45 11.23 8.91
N LEU A 28 0.60 12.13 8.44
CA LEU A 28 -0.62 12.54 9.14
C LEU A 28 -1.59 11.39 9.30
N VAL A 29 -1.84 10.61 8.24
CA VAL A 29 -2.70 9.43 8.31
C VAL A 29 -2.16 8.41 9.31
N ILE A 30 -0.85 8.13 9.27
CA ILE A 30 -0.21 7.22 10.21
C ILE A 30 -0.35 7.74 11.64
N ALA A 31 -0.08 9.02 11.87
CA ALA A 31 -0.20 9.63 13.20
C ALA A 31 -1.64 9.54 13.75
N ILE A 32 -2.65 9.80 12.91
CA ILE A 32 -4.06 9.65 13.28
C ILE A 32 -4.37 8.18 13.64
N CYS A 33 -3.90 7.22 12.83
CA CYS A 33 -4.05 5.80 13.14
C CYS A 33 -3.39 5.44 14.48
N VAL A 34 -2.18 5.94 14.76
CA VAL A 34 -1.48 5.74 16.04
C VAL A 34 -2.26 6.33 17.22
N LEU A 35 -2.87 7.49 17.05
CA LEU A 35 -3.67 8.13 18.10
C LEU A 35 -5.00 7.43 18.37
N VAL A 36 -5.69 6.96 17.33
CA VAL A 36 -7.01 6.32 17.44
C VAL A 36 -6.89 4.86 17.91
N VAL A 37 -5.96 4.12 17.33
CA VAL A 37 -5.78 2.68 17.55
C VAL A 37 -4.81 2.46 18.74
N GLY A 38 -3.86 3.37 18.95
CA GLY A 38 -2.85 3.29 20.02
C GLY A 38 -1.50 2.82 19.51
N PHE A 39 -0.43 3.28 20.16
CA PHE A 39 0.96 3.07 19.74
C PHE A 39 1.36 1.60 19.53
N PHE A 40 1.01 0.72 20.48
CA PHE A 40 1.35 -0.70 20.39
C PHE A 40 0.56 -1.44 19.31
N GLN A 41 -0.69 -1.05 19.09
CA GLN A 41 -1.53 -1.68 18.08
C GLN A 41 -1.05 -1.31 16.66
N THR A 42 -0.62 -0.07 16.44
CA THR A 42 0.00 0.32 15.17
C THR A 42 1.30 -0.42 14.89
N LEU A 43 2.12 -0.67 15.90
CA LEU A 43 3.34 -1.47 15.73
C LEU A 43 3.00 -2.91 15.32
N PHE A 44 2.00 -3.52 15.94
CA PHE A 44 1.51 -4.84 15.55
C PHE A 44 1.03 -4.86 14.10
N ILE A 45 0.23 -3.86 13.69
CA ILE A 45 -0.26 -3.73 12.31
C ILE A 45 0.92 -3.59 11.33
N VAL A 46 1.90 -2.74 11.62
CA VAL A 46 3.08 -2.55 10.78
C VAL A 46 3.87 -3.86 10.62
N ILE A 47 4.07 -4.60 11.71
CA ILE A 47 4.74 -5.90 11.66
C ILE A 47 3.92 -6.88 10.81
N CYS A 48 2.62 -6.99 11.03
CA CYS A 48 1.75 -7.86 10.24
C CYS A 48 1.75 -7.51 8.74
N VAL A 49 1.70 -6.22 8.39
CA VAL A 49 1.78 -5.75 7.00
C VAL A 49 3.14 -6.08 6.40
N PHE A 50 4.23 -5.85 7.13
CA PHE A 50 5.58 -6.14 6.65
C PHE A 50 5.79 -7.64 6.44
N THR A 51 5.36 -8.46 7.40
CA THR A 51 5.40 -9.92 7.30
C THR A 51 4.52 -10.41 6.15
N GLY A 52 3.30 -9.90 6.03
CA GLY A 52 2.39 -10.23 4.94
C GLY A 52 2.96 -9.84 3.57
N TYR A 53 3.59 -8.67 3.45
CA TYR A 53 4.27 -8.24 2.23
C TYR A 53 5.49 -9.11 1.92
N TYR A 54 6.31 -9.43 2.91
CA TYR A 54 7.49 -10.28 2.71
C TYR A 54 7.11 -11.69 2.24
N ILE A 55 6.10 -12.29 2.89
CA ILE A 55 5.53 -13.58 2.50
C ILE A 55 4.91 -13.46 1.11
N GLY A 56 4.05 -12.47 0.89
CA GLY A 56 3.38 -12.24 -0.40
C GLY A 56 4.36 -12.00 -1.54
N LYS A 57 5.45 -11.26 -1.32
CA LYS A 57 6.53 -11.05 -2.29
C LYS A 57 7.29 -12.33 -2.58
N LYS A 58 7.57 -13.15 -1.57
CA LYS A 58 8.20 -14.47 -1.74
C LYS A 58 7.30 -15.41 -2.56
N VAL A 59 6.00 -15.43 -2.25
CA VAL A 59 4.98 -16.18 -2.99
C VAL A 59 4.82 -15.66 -4.42
N SER A 60 4.90 -14.35 -4.64
CA SER A 60 4.77 -13.73 -5.97
C SER A 60 6.01 -13.96 -6.85
N LYS A 61 7.20 -14.00 -6.24
CA LYS A 61 8.46 -14.28 -6.94
C LYS A 61 8.47 -15.70 -7.51
N ASP A 62 7.93 -16.66 -6.77
CA ASP A 62 7.63 -18.00 -7.27
C ASP A 62 6.19 -18.05 -7.79
N LYS A 63 5.94 -17.59 -9.03
CA LYS A 63 4.61 -17.69 -9.68
C LYS A 63 3.99 -19.09 -9.61
N ASN A 64 4.83 -20.12 -9.47
CA ASN A 64 4.40 -21.51 -9.30
C ASN A 64 4.03 -21.87 -7.86
N TYR A 65 4.43 -21.12 -6.83
CA TYR A 65 4.10 -21.42 -5.43
C TYR A 65 2.61 -21.19 -5.17
N PHE A 66 2.03 -20.08 -5.61
CA PHE A 66 0.60 -19.83 -5.44
C PHE A 66 -0.24 -20.86 -6.22
N LYS A 67 0.19 -21.19 -7.45
CA LYS A 67 -0.43 -22.24 -8.27
C LYS A 67 -0.33 -23.61 -7.61
N ASN A 68 0.84 -24.00 -7.10
CA ASN A 68 1.07 -25.29 -6.46
C ASN A 68 0.39 -25.41 -5.08
N LEU A 69 0.18 -24.29 -4.38
CA LEU A 69 -0.56 -24.23 -3.11
C LEU A 69 -2.07 -24.27 -3.37
N LEU A 70 -2.56 -23.58 -4.40
CA LEU A 70 -3.95 -23.72 -4.90
C LEU A 70 -4.23 -25.13 -5.40
N ASP A 71 -3.35 -25.74 -6.20
CA ASP A 71 -3.51 -27.11 -6.72
C ASP A 71 -3.49 -28.17 -5.59
N ARG A 72 -2.93 -27.84 -4.42
CA ARG A 72 -2.93 -28.70 -3.24
C ARG A 72 -4.15 -28.51 -2.34
N ILE A 73 -4.74 -27.30 -2.33
CA ILE A 73 -5.91 -26.96 -1.51
C ILE A 73 -7.23 -27.17 -2.27
N LEU A 74 -7.23 -27.00 -3.60
CA LEU A 74 -8.33 -27.32 -4.50
C LEU A 74 -8.01 -28.64 -5.22
N PRO A 75 -8.81 -29.72 -5.05
CA PRO A 75 -8.64 -30.91 -5.86
C PRO A 75 -8.81 -30.57 -7.34
N PRO A 76 -8.01 -31.15 -8.26
CA PRO A 76 -8.05 -30.85 -9.68
C PRO A 76 -9.39 -31.31 -10.27
N GLY A 77 -10.37 -30.40 -10.29
CA GLY A 77 -11.66 -30.56 -10.94
C GLY A 77 -11.58 -30.09 -12.38
N THR A 78 -11.11 -30.98 -13.25
CA THR A 78 -11.54 -31.12 -14.66
C THR A 78 -11.91 -29.82 -15.39
N TYR A 79 -10.91 -29.11 -15.93
CA TYR A 79 -11.15 -28.23 -17.07
C TYR A 79 -11.22 -29.10 -18.33
N ARG A 80 -12.44 -29.32 -18.83
CA ARG A 80 -12.72 -29.62 -20.25
C ARG A 80 -13.41 -28.42 -20.85
#